data_AF-R9LTQ0-F1
#
_entry.id   AF-R9LTQ0-F1
#
_cell.length_a   1.000
_cell.length_b   1.000
_cell.length_c   1.000
_cell.angle_alpha   90.00
_cell.angle_beta   90.00
_cell.angle_gamma   90.00
#
_symmetry.space_group_name_H-M   'P 1'
#
loop_
_entity.id
_entity.type
_entity.pdbx_description
1 polymer ?
#
loop_
_entity_poly.entity_id
_entity_poly.type
_entity_poly.pdbx_seq_one_letter_code
_entity_poly.pdbx_strand_id
1 'polypeptide(L)'
;MRNIVCMCLCMMLMIGCANEEKQAQIQETQSSQALSNEQTISGTVNDPITIDTKDAITLTLDNASLESIDIQNAKEVTIILKGNSTIHETSIGTLTSEDADLANAAIYATCPLTFKGDGTLSIDAQSNHGIYSKDTITIESGTYDITCANDGIKGKDGITINAGTLSITSQDHGIASTKNKEGVYGEIEIGGGSMKLDCQGDGLHSSGNVTINGGELQINSQQEGIEGQTVTLNNGKATITAKDDGINASDPNTTSSMDPMANASSNCSILINGGQYTITADGDGLDSNGSLEVHGGTTFVFGPESGGDFALDFDGNAVFDGGTLVATGYSGMVETLQSDLPYLALQTSKDGPIELKVNNSVLLSCTPTHSYDTVIIYDENLKEGDEIEILNEQLTLSSGMNGNVSTMQQPFGNPPRNDDWFPRR
;
A
#
# COMPACT_ATOMS: atom_id res chain seq x y z
N MET A 1 -62.39 54.78 51.16
CA MET A 1 -62.13 55.91 50.23
C MET A 1 -60.62 56.12 50.14
N ARG A 2 -60.11 56.16 48.90
CA ARG A 2 -58.83 56.74 48.45
C ARG A 2 -57.50 56.13 48.92
N ASN A 3 -56.64 55.98 47.90
CA ASN A 3 -55.29 55.44 47.84
C ASN A 3 -54.26 56.21 48.69
N ILE A 4 -53.28 55.48 49.25
CA ILE A 4 -51.92 55.95 49.56
C ILE A 4 -50.92 54.81 49.26
N VAL A 5 -49.82 55.20 48.63
CA VAL A 5 -48.62 54.44 48.23
C VAL A 5 -47.85 53.90 49.45
N CYS A 6 -47.22 52.72 49.37
CA CYS A 6 -46.01 52.47 50.16
C CYS A 6 -45.10 51.38 49.55
N MET A 7 -43.82 51.72 49.47
CA MET A 7 -42.68 50.87 49.14
C MET A 7 -42.61 49.64 50.07
N CYS A 8 -42.11 48.52 49.55
CA CYS A 8 -41.34 47.60 50.38
C CYS A 8 -40.14 47.08 49.60
N LEU A 9 -38.97 47.56 50.02
CA LEU A 9 -37.66 47.07 49.68
C LEU A 9 -37.43 45.80 50.51
N CYS A 10 -37.19 44.65 49.87
CA CYS A 10 -36.64 43.49 50.55
C CYS A 10 -35.43 42.99 49.76
N MET A 11 -34.27 43.14 50.39
CA MET A 11 -32.96 42.69 49.94
C MET A 11 -32.80 41.25 50.44
N MET A 12 -32.67 40.29 49.52
CA MET A 12 -32.27 38.92 49.86
C MET A 12 -31.21 38.48 48.85
N LEU A 13 -29.97 38.47 49.31
CA LEU A 13 -28.83 37.86 48.64
C LEU A 13 -28.94 36.34 48.82
N MET A 14 -29.00 35.57 47.73
CA MET A 14 -28.56 34.18 47.67
C MET A 14 -28.12 33.83 46.24
N ILE A 15 -26.82 33.65 46.14
CA ILE A 15 -25.95 32.99 45.15
C ILE A 15 -26.65 31.94 44.26
N GLY A 16 -26.40 31.99 42.93
CA GLY A 16 -26.68 30.88 42.02
C GLY A 16 -26.49 31.21 40.53
N CYS A 17 -25.38 30.72 39.97
CA CYS A 17 -25.07 30.43 38.55
C CYS A 17 -25.31 31.52 37.49
N ALA A 18 -24.19 32.13 37.06
CA ALA A 18 -24.10 32.77 35.76
C ALA A 18 -24.19 31.69 34.65
N ASN A 19 -25.27 31.70 33.88
CA ASN A 19 -25.26 31.13 32.53
C ASN A 19 -24.69 32.22 31.61
N GLU A 20 -23.41 32.10 31.27
CA GLU A 20 -22.89 32.71 30.04
C GLU A 20 -23.34 31.82 28.88
N GLU A 21 -24.48 32.15 28.27
CA GLU A 21 -24.75 31.75 26.90
C GLU A 21 -23.75 32.50 26.00
N LYS A 22 -22.58 31.89 25.76
CA LYS A 22 -21.76 32.25 24.61
C LYS A 22 -22.55 31.91 23.36
N GLN A 23 -23.21 32.91 22.80
CA GLN A 23 -23.76 32.87 21.46
C GLN A 23 -22.63 32.45 20.50
N ALA A 24 -22.82 31.29 19.86
CA ALA A 24 -22.01 30.88 18.73
C ALA A 24 -22.12 31.97 17.66
N GLN A 25 -21.01 32.65 17.37
CA GLN A 25 -20.91 33.48 16.18
C GLN A 25 -20.99 32.54 14.98
N ILE A 26 -22.15 32.52 14.34
CA ILE A 26 -22.34 32.00 12.99
C ILE A 26 -21.48 32.89 12.09
N GLN A 27 -20.37 32.36 11.62
CA GLN A 27 -19.55 33.01 10.61
C GLN A 27 -20.30 32.87 9.28
N GLU A 28 -20.74 33.99 8.74
CA GLU A 28 -21.46 34.06 7.45
C GLU A 28 -20.65 33.39 6.33
N THR A 29 -21.39 32.70 5.47
CA THR A 29 -21.01 32.04 4.21
C THR A 29 -19.91 32.77 3.45
N GLN A 30 -18.69 32.20 3.42
CA GLN A 30 -17.61 32.68 2.54
C GLN A 30 -17.85 32.23 1.10
N SER A 31 -18.66 33.00 0.36
CA SER A 31 -18.70 32.93 -1.09
C SER A 31 -17.68 33.93 -1.68
N SER A 32 -16.67 33.41 -2.38
CA SER A 32 -15.72 34.15 -3.25
C SER A 32 -14.89 35.29 -2.63
N GLN A 33 -14.34 35.12 -1.42
CA GLN A 33 -13.20 35.95 -1.00
C GLN A 33 -11.92 35.43 -1.67
N ALA A 34 -11.10 36.33 -2.22
CA ALA A 34 -9.76 35.98 -2.70
C ALA A 34 -9.01 35.25 -1.58
N LEU A 35 -8.72 33.96 -1.77
CA LEU A 35 -8.00 33.15 -0.80
C LEU A 35 -6.64 33.82 -0.55
N SER A 36 -6.34 34.16 0.70
CA SER A 36 -4.96 34.50 1.06
C SER A 36 -4.09 33.27 0.83
N ASN A 37 -2.82 33.47 0.49
CA ASN A 37 -1.87 32.36 0.27
C ASN A 37 -1.73 31.44 1.50
N GLU A 38 -2.15 31.89 2.68
CA GLU A 38 -2.30 31.07 3.88
C GLU A 38 -3.72 31.25 4.43
N GLN A 39 -4.40 30.15 4.75
CA GLN A 39 -5.72 30.16 5.35
C GLN A 39 -5.88 29.05 6.38
N THR A 40 -6.61 29.32 7.45
CA THR A 40 -7.03 28.31 8.43
C THR A 40 -8.54 28.11 8.33
N ILE A 41 -8.97 26.86 8.24
CA ILE A 41 -10.37 26.44 8.27
C ILE A 41 -10.61 25.69 9.57
N SER A 42 -11.72 26.01 10.24
CA SER A 42 -12.14 25.39 11.49
C SER A 42 -13.67 25.34 11.57
N GLY A 43 -14.21 24.38 12.32
CA GLY A 43 -15.66 24.21 12.42
C GLY A 43 -16.26 23.64 11.13
N THR A 44 -17.59 23.73 10.99
CA THR A 44 -18.31 23.11 9.88
C THR A 44 -18.42 24.05 8.68
N VAL A 45 -18.02 23.56 7.50
CA VAL A 45 -18.22 24.19 6.19
C VAL A 45 -19.02 23.22 5.32
N ASN A 46 -20.25 23.60 4.97
CA ASN A 46 -21.17 22.71 4.25
C ASN A 46 -21.03 22.78 2.73
N ASP A 47 -20.44 23.84 2.21
CA ASP A 47 -20.17 24.00 0.78
C ASP A 47 -18.75 23.48 0.46
N PRO A 48 -18.50 22.93 -0.74
CA PRO A 48 -17.16 22.59 -1.20
C PRO A 48 -16.20 23.78 -1.07
N ILE A 49 -14.96 23.52 -0.63
CA ILE A 49 -13.89 24.52 -0.70
C ILE A 49 -13.30 24.49 -2.11
N THR A 50 -13.49 25.55 -2.89
CA THR A 50 -12.87 25.68 -4.23
C THR A 50 -11.63 26.56 -4.20
N ILE A 51 -10.53 26.07 -4.77
CA ILE A 51 -9.27 26.81 -4.96
C ILE A 51 -8.99 26.95 -6.46
N ASP A 52 -9.04 28.18 -6.96
CA ASP A 52 -8.66 28.56 -8.33
C ASP A 52 -7.78 29.81 -8.28
N THR A 53 -6.47 29.60 -8.27
CA THR A 53 -5.45 30.66 -8.26
C THR A 53 -4.21 30.22 -9.03
N LYS A 54 -3.31 31.16 -9.32
CA LYS A 54 -1.99 30.86 -9.90
C LYS A 54 -0.90 30.74 -8.84
N ASP A 55 -1.22 31.12 -7.61
CA ASP A 55 -0.26 31.16 -6.51
C ASP A 55 -0.20 29.82 -5.77
N ALA A 56 0.81 29.67 -4.92
CA ALA A 56 0.88 28.56 -3.97
C ALA A 56 -0.04 28.85 -2.77
N ILE A 57 -0.76 27.84 -2.30
CA ILE A 57 -1.68 27.96 -1.16
C ILE A 57 -1.23 27.04 -0.02
N THR A 58 -1.32 27.54 1.21
CA THR A 58 -1.26 26.74 2.44
C THR A 58 -2.62 26.78 3.12
N LEU A 59 -3.24 25.62 3.29
CA LEU A 59 -4.51 25.45 3.98
C LEU A 59 -4.30 24.70 5.28
N THR A 60 -4.59 25.31 6.42
CA THR A 60 -4.59 24.63 7.72
C THR A 60 -5.99 24.16 8.04
N LEU A 61 -6.17 22.85 8.24
CA LEU A 61 -7.41 22.27 8.74
C LEU A 61 -7.27 22.11 10.26
N ASP A 62 -7.98 22.93 11.03
CA ASP A 62 -7.93 22.95 12.49
C ASP A 62 -9.31 22.63 13.06
N ASN A 63 -9.55 21.35 13.35
CA ASN A 63 -10.85 20.83 13.78
C ASN A 63 -11.99 21.24 12.81
N ALA A 64 -11.76 21.05 11.51
CA ALA A 64 -12.70 21.38 10.45
C ALA A 64 -13.58 20.19 10.08
N SER A 65 -14.84 20.44 9.72
CA SER A 65 -15.74 19.43 9.13
C SER A 65 -16.20 19.95 7.78
N LEU A 66 -15.75 19.32 6.71
CA LEU A 66 -15.93 19.78 5.34
C LEU A 66 -16.76 18.79 4.52
N GLU A 67 -17.34 19.30 3.44
CA GLU A 67 -17.94 18.46 2.40
C GLU A 67 -16.87 17.93 1.44
N SER A 68 -16.07 18.81 0.83
CA SER A 68 -14.95 18.45 -0.05
C SER A 68 -13.97 19.62 -0.24
N ILE A 69 -12.81 19.34 -0.84
CA ILE A 69 -11.84 20.34 -1.28
C ILE A 69 -11.54 20.12 -2.77
N ASP A 70 -11.88 21.10 -3.60
CA ASP A 70 -11.69 21.10 -5.05
C ASP A 70 -10.64 22.14 -5.47
N ILE A 71 -9.44 21.67 -5.80
CA ILE A 71 -8.31 22.51 -6.22
C ILE A 71 -8.23 22.47 -7.74
N GLN A 72 -8.98 23.37 -8.38
CA GLN A 72 -9.09 23.47 -9.83
C GLN A 72 -7.80 24.01 -10.46
N ASN A 73 -7.11 24.91 -9.75
CA ASN A 73 -5.85 25.50 -10.19
C ASN A 73 -5.09 26.12 -9.00
N ALA A 74 -3.80 25.81 -8.89
CA ALA A 74 -2.84 26.42 -7.96
C ALA A 74 -1.43 26.06 -8.44
N LYS A 75 -0.41 26.80 -7.98
CA LYS A 75 0.98 26.39 -8.21
C LYS A 75 1.30 25.07 -7.50
N GLU A 76 0.87 24.99 -6.25
CA GLU A 76 0.97 23.84 -5.33
C GLU A 76 0.04 24.13 -4.14
N VAL A 77 -0.44 23.09 -3.48
CA VAL A 77 -1.20 23.26 -2.23
C VAL A 77 -0.57 22.42 -1.11
N THR A 78 -0.30 23.07 0.01
CA THR A 78 0.07 22.41 1.26
C THR A 78 -1.13 22.39 2.21
N ILE A 79 -1.56 21.20 2.63
CA ILE A 79 -2.58 21.00 3.65
C ILE A 79 -1.89 20.68 4.98
N ILE A 80 -2.10 21.52 5.99
CA ILE A 80 -1.57 21.36 7.34
C ILE A 80 -2.69 20.83 8.25
N LEU A 81 -2.52 19.65 8.81
CA LEU A 81 -3.47 19.03 9.72
C LEU A 81 -3.20 19.46 11.18
N LYS A 82 -4.22 19.99 11.83
CA LYS A 82 -4.26 20.29 13.27
C LYS A 82 -5.57 19.78 13.88
N GLY A 83 -5.47 19.25 15.09
CA GLY A 83 -6.64 18.66 15.75
C GLY A 83 -7.23 17.51 14.93
N ASN A 84 -8.56 17.39 14.92
CA ASN A 84 -9.25 16.32 14.19
C ASN A 84 -10.20 16.93 13.17
N SER A 85 -9.82 16.85 11.90
CA SER A 85 -10.65 17.34 10.80
C SER A 85 -11.31 16.17 10.05
N THR A 86 -12.48 16.40 9.49
CA THR A 86 -13.26 15.40 8.76
C THR A 86 -13.69 15.94 7.40
N ILE A 87 -13.75 15.06 6.40
CA ILE A 87 -14.40 15.30 5.12
C ILE A 87 -15.45 14.22 4.92
N HIS A 88 -16.68 14.62 4.64
CA HIS A 88 -17.77 13.70 4.33
C HIS A 88 -18.37 14.09 2.97
N GLU A 89 -17.86 13.45 1.93
CA GLU A 89 -18.31 13.63 0.55
C GLU A 89 -19.47 12.67 0.30
N THR A 90 -20.66 13.21 0.02
CA THR A 90 -21.91 12.44 -0.12
C THR A 90 -22.47 12.43 -1.54
N SER A 91 -22.02 13.37 -2.38
CA SER A 91 -22.37 13.41 -3.78
C SER A 91 -21.44 14.37 -4.52
N ILE A 92 -20.83 13.89 -5.58
CA ILE A 92 -20.21 14.74 -6.59
C ILE A 92 -21.29 15.34 -7.51
N GLY A 93 -21.23 16.64 -7.75
CA GLY A 93 -22.05 17.28 -8.78
C GLY A 93 -21.81 16.60 -10.13
N THR A 94 -22.87 16.39 -10.93
CA THR A 94 -22.74 15.81 -12.27
C THR A 94 -21.88 16.69 -13.17
N LEU A 95 -20.62 16.31 -13.39
CA LEU A 95 -19.76 16.99 -14.36
C LEU A 95 -20.10 16.51 -15.78
N THR A 96 -20.21 17.46 -16.70
CA THR A 96 -20.87 17.31 -18.01
C THR A 96 -19.88 17.12 -19.18
N SER A 97 -18.71 16.54 -18.93
CA SER A 97 -17.67 16.38 -19.97
C SER A 97 -17.13 14.95 -20.11
N GLU A 98 -16.65 14.67 -21.32
CA GLU A 98 -16.31 13.34 -21.88
C GLU A 98 -15.01 12.70 -21.35
N ASP A 99 -14.34 13.29 -20.36
CA ASP A 99 -13.16 12.70 -19.74
C ASP A 99 -13.60 11.79 -18.57
N ALA A 100 -13.45 10.48 -18.74
CA ALA A 100 -13.76 9.49 -17.69
C ALA A 100 -12.89 9.62 -16.41
N ASP A 101 -11.97 10.59 -16.38
CA ASP A 101 -10.94 10.88 -15.36
C ASP A 101 -11.17 12.20 -14.58
N LEU A 102 -12.32 12.86 -14.74
CA LEU A 102 -12.57 14.20 -14.16
C LEU A 102 -12.89 14.18 -12.67
N ALA A 103 -12.16 14.99 -11.89
CA ALA A 103 -12.50 15.60 -10.60
C ALA A 103 -13.49 14.87 -9.67
N ASN A 104 -13.13 13.65 -9.25
CA ASN A 104 -13.98 12.86 -8.37
C ASN A 104 -13.17 12.36 -7.17
N ALA A 105 -12.90 13.24 -6.22
CA ALA A 105 -12.33 12.85 -4.93
C ALA A 105 -12.83 13.78 -3.83
N ALA A 106 -12.83 13.31 -2.59
CA ALA A 106 -13.13 14.17 -1.44
C ALA A 106 -12.10 15.32 -1.29
N ILE A 107 -10.84 15.07 -1.69
CA ILE A 107 -9.85 16.10 -1.99
C ILE A 107 -9.33 15.89 -3.40
N TYR A 108 -9.66 16.80 -4.31
CA TYR A 108 -9.17 16.78 -5.68
C TYR A 108 -8.20 17.93 -5.95
N ALA A 109 -7.16 17.67 -6.75
CA ALA A 109 -6.27 18.71 -7.24
C ALA A 109 -5.75 18.50 -8.65
N THR A 110 -5.51 19.62 -9.34
CA THR A 110 -4.80 19.65 -10.63
C THR A 110 -3.31 19.91 -10.50
N CYS A 111 -2.81 20.10 -9.28
CA CYS A 111 -1.45 20.53 -8.96
C CYS A 111 -0.81 19.64 -7.87
N PRO A 112 0.50 19.79 -7.60
CA PRO A 112 1.14 19.09 -6.48
C PRO A 112 0.42 19.33 -5.16
N LEU A 113 0.22 18.26 -4.40
CA LEU A 113 -0.37 18.28 -3.06
C LEU A 113 0.62 17.81 -2.02
N THR A 114 0.78 18.57 -0.95
CA THR A 114 1.58 18.16 0.22
C THR A 114 0.71 18.16 1.47
N PHE A 115 0.72 17.06 2.20
CA PHE A 115 0.07 16.97 3.51
C PHE A 115 1.13 16.89 4.62
N LYS A 116 0.91 17.63 5.70
CA LYS A 116 1.78 17.61 6.89
C LYS A 116 1.03 18.01 8.14
N GLY A 117 1.68 17.89 9.29
CA GLY A 117 1.10 18.23 10.60
C GLY A 117 0.92 17.02 11.49
N ASP A 118 0.48 17.25 12.71
CA ASP A 118 0.28 16.23 13.74
C ASP A 118 -1.20 15.88 13.96
N GLY A 119 -2.11 16.57 13.24
CA GLY A 119 -3.54 16.30 13.29
C GLY A 119 -3.99 15.04 12.53
N THR A 120 -5.28 14.76 12.68
CA THR A 120 -5.99 13.68 12.01
C THR A 120 -6.89 14.25 10.92
N LEU A 121 -6.95 13.57 9.77
CA LEU A 121 -7.91 13.79 8.71
C LEU A 121 -8.69 12.49 8.45
N SER A 122 -9.97 12.48 8.79
CA SER A 122 -10.88 11.37 8.44
C SER A 122 -11.66 11.73 7.17
N ILE A 123 -11.65 10.86 6.18
CA ILE A 123 -12.33 11.04 4.90
C ILE A 123 -13.32 9.89 4.69
N ASP A 124 -14.60 10.22 4.52
CA ASP A 124 -15.61 9.32 3.97
C ASP A 124 -15.99 9.83 2.58
N ALA A 125 -15.43 9.20 1.54
CA ALA A 125 -15.60 9.55 0.13
C ALA A 125 -16.55 8.55 -0.55
N GLN A 126 -17.85 8.84 -0.50
CA GLN A 126 -18.87 7.87 -0.91
C GLN A 126 -18.99 7.71 -2.41
N SER A 127 -18.58 8.73 -3.19
CA SER A 127 -18.79 8.72 -4.63
C SER A 127 -17.60 8.19 -5.42
N ASN A 128 -16.36 8.37 -4.94
CA ASN A 128 -15.15 8.05 -5.70
C ASN A 128 -13.87 8.00 -4.82
N HIS A 129 -12.75 8.60 -5.25
CA HIS A 129 -11.46 8.54 -4.56
C HIS A 129 -11.46 9.31 -3.23
N GLY A 130 -10.59 8.90 -2.29
CA GLY A 130 -10.34 9.68 -1.08
C GLY A 130 -9.60 10.99 -1.40
N ILE A 131 -8.36 10.85 -1.88
CA ILE A 131 -7.49 11.96 -2.28
C ILE A 131 -7.01 11.71 -3.70
N TYR A 132 -7.16 12.68 -4.61
CA TYR A 132 -6.72 12.57 -5.99
C TYR A 132 -6.00 13.83 -6.44
N SER A 133 -4.75 13.69 -6.90
CA SER A 133 -4.07 14.72 -7.67
C SER A 133 -3.76 14.24 -9.09
N LYS A 134 -3.98 15.13 -10.08
CA LYS A 134 -3.47 14.96 -11.44
C LYS A 134 -1.95 15.15 -11.55
N ASP A 135 -1.30 15.49 -10.44
CA ASP A 135 0.13 15.67 -10.28
C ASP A 135 0.59 14.78 -9.10
N THR A 136 1.68 15.15 -8.44
CA THR A 136 2.26 14.45 -7.29
C THR A 136 1.45 14.64 -6.00
N ILE A 137 1.51 13.63 -5.12
CA ILE A 137 1.06 13.73 -3.72
C ILE A 137 2.23 13.40 -2.79
N THR A 138 2.48 14.25 -1.81
CA THR A 138 3.48 14.01 -0.75
C THR A 138 2.81 14.02 0.62
N ILE A 139 3.01 12.95 1.40
CA ILE A 139 2.62 12.89 2.82
C ILE A 139 3.89 12.96 3.65
N GLU A 140 4.09 14.10 4.32
CA GLU A 140 5.21 14.31 5.24
C GLU A 140 4.93 13.76 6.63
N SER A 141 3.70 13.92 7.12
CA SER A 141 3.24 13.42 8.41
C SER A 141 1.71 13.52 8.52
N GLY A 142 1.15 13.11 9.66
CA GLY A 142 -0.29 13.20 9.97
C GLY A 142 -0.91 11.83 10.22
N THR A 143 -2.18 11.83 10.62
CA THR A 143 -3.00 10.61 10.71
C THR A 143 -4.14 10.71 9.70
N TYR A 144 -4.34 9.67 8.89
CA TYR A 144 -5.34 9.61 7.83
C TYR A 144 -6.20 8.37 8.04
N ASP A 145 -7.52 8.55 8.04
CA ASP A 145 -8.50 7.47 8.09
C ASP A 145 -9.45 7.64 6.90
N ILE A 146 -9.27 6.86 5.85
CA ILE A 146 -9.91 7.06 4.55
C ILE A 146 -10.78 5.85 4.23
N THR A 147 -12.08 6.06 4.09
CA THR A 147 -13.00 5.11 3.45
C THR A 147 -13.47 5.71 2.13
N CYS A 148 -13.39 4.95 1.04
CA CYS A 148 -13.69 5.48 -0.29
C CYS A 148 -14.26 4.42 -1.24
N ALA A 149 -15.03 4.89 -2.23
CA ALA A 149 -15.68 4.03 -3.23
C ALA A 149 -14.78 3.68 -4.43
N ASN A 150 -13.56 4.20 -4.47
CA ASN A 150 -12.56 3.94 -5.51
C ASN A 150 -11.16 3.91 -4.85
N ASP A 151 -10.11 4.43 -5.51
CA ASP A 151 -8.78 4.51 -4.91
C ASP A 151 -8.73 5.38 -3.64
N GLY A 152 -7.98 4.93 -2.62
CA GLY A 152 -7.75 5.71 -1.40
C GLY A 152 -6.98 7.00 -1.66
N ILE A 153 -5.76 6.87 -2.19
CA ILE A 153 -4.89 7.98 -2.56
C ILE A 153 -4.39 7.75 -3.99
N LYS A 154 -4.69 8.68 -4.89
CA LYS A 154 -4.31 8.63 -6.31
C LYS A 154 -3.48 9.85 -6.71
N GLY A 155 -2.25 9.64 -7.17
CA GLY A 155 -1.38 10.69 -7.70
C GLY A 155 -0.86 10.30 -9.07
N LYS A 156 -1.22 11.02 -10.14
CA LYS A 156 -0.83 10.61 -11.51
C LYS A 156 0.67 10.68 -11.76
N ASP A 157 1.34 11.68 -11.19
CA ASP A 157 2.77 11.94 -11.41
C ASP A 157 3.66 11.29 -10.33
N GLY A 158 3.06 10.70 -9.31
CA GLY A 158 3.77 9.98 -8.26
C GLY A 158 3.20 10.25 -6.87
N ILE A 159 3.54 9.37 -5.94
CA ILE A 159 3.18 9.47 -4.53
C ILE A 159 4.42 9.23 -3.68
N THR A 160 4.67 10.13 -2.73
CA THR A 160 5.73 9.96 -1.73
C THR A 160 5.14 10.00 -0.33
N ILE A 161 5.40 8.97 0.48
CA ILE A 161 4.98 8.90 1.89
C ILE A 161 6.23 8.83 2.75
N ASN A 162 6.62 9.96 3.34
CA ASN A 162 7.81 10.04 4.18
C ASN A 162 7.56 9.50 5.59
N ALA A 163 6.38 9.79 6.16
CA ALA A 163 5.92 9.31 7.46
C ALA A 163 4.39 9.48 7.60
N GLY A 164 3.86 9.18 8.79
CA GLY A 164 2.44 9.29 9.12
C GLY A 164 1.82 7.95 9.47
N THR A 165 0.53 7.99 9.83
CA THR A 165 -0.29 6.80 10.08
C THR A 165 -1.47 6.83 9.12
N LEU A 166 -1.58 5.85 8.23
CA LEU A 166 -2.67 5.77 7.25
C LEU A 166 -3.47 4.49 7.47
N SER A 167 -4.78 4.64 7.61
CA SER A 167 -5.76 3.55 7.59
C SER A 167 -6.65 3.80 6.38
N ILE A 168 -6.60 2.92 5.38
CA ILE A 168 -7.34 3.09 4.13
C ILE A 168 -8.19 1.87 3.87
N THR A 169 -9.49 2.09 3.67
CA THR A 169 -10.44 1.11 3.13
C THR A 169 -10.93 1.60 1.78
N SER A 170 -10.55 0.92 0.70
CA SER A 170 -10.87 1.27 -0.69
C SER A 170 -11.70 0.18 -1.35
N GLN A 171 -12.61 0.59 -2.24
CA GLN A 171 -13.30 -0.34 -3.14
C GLN A 171 -12.56 -0.55 -4.48
N ASP A 172 -11.40 0.09 -4.63
CA ASP A 172 -10.42 -0.19 -5.68
C ASP A 172 -9.03 -0.26 -5.01
N HIS A 173 -7.99 0.38 -5.55
CA HIS A 173 -6.64 0.33 -4.99
C HIS A 173 -6.49 1.14 -3.69
N GLY A 174 -5.59 0.72 -2.81
CA GLY A 174 -5.27 1.49 -1.60
C GLY A 174 -4.56 2.81 -1.95
N ILE A 175 -3.43 2.67 -2.62
CA ILE A 175 -2.59 3.79 -3.08
C ILE A 175 -2.22 3.52 -4.54
N ALA A 176 -2.53 4.46 -5.42
CA ALA A 176 -2.37 4.29 -6.87
C ALA A 176 -1.59 5.42 -7.53
N SER A 177 -0.62 5.08 -8.38
CA SER A 177 0.02 6.01 -9.31
C SER A 177 -0.01 5.46 -10.74
N THR A 178 -0.26 6.33 -11.72
CA THR A 178 -0.54 5.91 -13.10
C THR A 178 0.37 6.63 -14.10
N LYS A 179 -0.18 7.36 -15.06
CA LYS A 179 0.58 8.16 -16.01
C LYS A 179 0.20 9.62 -15.89
N ASN A 180 1.18 10.51 -15.94
CA ASN A 180 0.92 11.93 -16.06
C ASN A 180 0.38 12.30 -17.44
N LYS A 181 0.01 13.57 -17.60
CA LYS A 181 -0.53 14.11 -18.87
C LYS A 181 0.44 14.00 -20.06
N GLU A 182 1.73 13.85 -19.80
CA GLU A 182 2.79 13.67 -20.82
C GLU A 182 3.06 12.19 -21.11
N GLY A 183 2.35 11.26 -20.46
CA GLY A 183 2.49 9.82 -20.62
C GLY A 183 3.65 9.20 -19.83
N VAL A 184 4.28 9.95 -18.91
CA VAL A 184 5.32 9.46 -18.02
C VAL A 184 4.68 8.75 -16.83
N TYR A 185 5.18 7.57 -16.49
CA TYR A 185 4.72 6.80 -15.34
C TYR A 185 5.06 7.50 -14.03
N GLY A 186 4.06 7.64 -13.16
CA GLY A 186 4.27 8.02 -11.77
C GLY A 186 4.75 6.82 -10.95
N GLU A 187 5.48 7.10 -9.88
CA GLU A 187 6.08 6.10 -9.00
C GLU A 187 5.51 6.22 -7.58
N ILE A 188 5.57 5.16 -6.79
CA ILE A 188 5.22 5.17 -5.37
C ILE A 188 6.51 4.98 -4.55
N GLU A 189 6.80 5.93 -3.67
CA GLU A 189 7.92 5.86 -2.73
C GLU A 189 7.41 5.91 -1.29
N ILE A 190 7.73 4.87 -0.52
CA ILE A 190 7.46 4.79 0.92
C ILE A 190 8.77 4.96 1.69
N GLY A 191 8.97 6.15 2.26
CA GLY A 191 10.09 6.45 3.15
C GLY A 191 9.92 5.89 4.57
N GLY A 192 8.68 5.80 5.05
CA GLY A 192 8.38 5.37 6.41
C GLY A 192 6.89 5.49 6.80
N GLY A 193 6.61 5.50 8.10
CA GLY A 193 5.25 5.57 8.64
C GLY A 193 4.63 4.20 8.91
N SER A 194 3.34 4.20 9.28
CA SER A 194 2.52 3.01 9.49
C SER A 194 1.32 3.04 8.55
N MET A 195 1.07 1.96 7.84
CA MET A 195 -0.02 1.87 6.86
C MET A 195 -0.81 0.58 7.07
N LYS A 196 -2.13 0.70 7.09
CA LYS A 196 -3.08 -0.41 7.03
C LYS A 196 -3.99 -0.18 5.83
N LEU A 197 -3.88 -1.06 4.84
CA LEU A 197 -4.61 -0.98 3.58
C LEU A 197 -5.54 -2.20 3.48
N ASP A 198 -6.84 -1.96 3.41
CA ASP A 198 -7.88 -2.97 3.17
C ASP A 198 -8.59 -2.63 1.85
N CYS A 199 -8.21 -3.31 0.77
CA CYS A 199 -8.49 -2.88 -0.60
C CYS A 199 -9.23 -3.96 -1.39
N GLN A 200 -10.12 -3.56 -2.30
CA GLN A 200 -10.72 -4.50 -3.26
C GLN A 200 -9.91 -4.61 -4.56
N GLY A 201 -9.14 -3.58 -4.90
CA GLY A 201 -8.02 -3.69 -5.84
C GLY A 201 -6.72 -3.94 -5.08
N ASP A 202 -5.61 -3.59 -5.71
CA ASP A 202 -4.27 -3.75 -5.17
C ASP A 202 -4.04 -2.93 -3.90
N GLY A 203 -3.11 -3.37 -3.06
CA GLY A 203 -2.65 -2.55 -1.93
C GLY A 203 -1.92 -1.30 -2.42
N LEU A 204 -0.83 -1.51 -3.15
CA LEU A 204 -0.06 -0.47 -3.83
C LEU A 204 -0.05 -0.78 -5.33
N HIS A 205 -0.61 0.11 -6.14
CA HIS A 205 -0.62 -0.01 -7.60
C HIS A 205 0.21 1.11 -8.24
N SER A 206 1.29 0.77 -8.93
CA SER A 206 2.03 1.75 -9.73
C SER A 206 2.16 1.27 -11.16
N SER A 207 1.74 2.10 -12.12
CA SER A 207 2.16 1.88 -13.51
C SER A 207 3.67 2.13 -13.73
N GLY A 208 4.35 2.72 -12.74
CA GLY A 208 5.82 2.89 -12.70
C GLY A 208 6.43 2.02 -11.61
N ASN A 209 7.39 2.56 -10.87
CA ASN A 209 8.11 1.81 -9.83
C ASN A 209 7.45 1.93 -8.46
N VAL A 210 7.56 0.89 -7.65
CA VAL A 210 7.27 0.92 -6.21
C VAL A 210 8.58 0.75 -5.44
N THR A 211 8.91 1.69 -4.56
CA THR A 211 10.09 1.63 -3.69
C THR A 211 9.69 1.74 -2.22
N ILE A 212 10.06 0.75 -1.42
CA ILE A 212 9.87 0.75 0.04
C ILE A 212 11.22 0.89 0.73
N ASN A 213 11.46 2.09 1.25
CA ASN A 213 12.67 2.44 2.00
C ASN A 213 12.53 2.21 3.52
N GLY A 214 11.30 2.07 4.02
CA GLY A 214 11.03 1.83 5.44
C GLY A 214 9.53 1.81 5.76
N GLY A 215 9.21 1.79 7.05
CA GLY A 215 7.82 1.81 7.56
C GLY A 215 7.30 0.43 8.00
N GLU A 216 6.08 0.42 8.51
CA GLU A 216 5.31 -0.79 8.86
C GLU A 216 4.01 -0.85 8.05
N LEU A 217 3.89 -1.84 7.17
CA LEU A 217 2.77 -2.00 6.25
C LEU A 217 1.98 -3.26 6.60
N GLN A 218 0.66 -3.12 6.66
CA GLN A 218 -0.29 -4.22 6.65
C GLN A 218 -1.19 -4.06 5.43
N ILE A 219 -1.10 -4.98 4.48
CA ILE A 219 -1.84 -4.93 3.22
C ILE A 219 -2.75 -6.15 3.15
N ASN A 220 -4.05 -5.92 3.03
CA ASN A 220 -5.05 -6.93 2.71
C ASN A 220 -5.70 -6.53 1.37
N SER A 221 -5.29 -7.19 0.29
CA SER A 221 -5.74 -6.93 -1.07
C SER A 221 -6.69 -8.02 -1.55
N GLN A 222 -7.68 -7.67 -2.38
CA GLN A 222 -8.47 -8.65 -3.14
C GLN A 222 -7.96 -8.86 -4.58
N GLN A 223 -6.81 -8.27 -4.91
CA GLN A 223 -6.00 -8.58 -6.08
C GLN A 223 -4.54 -8.75 -5.63
N GLU A 224 -3.59 -8.07 -6.27
CA GLU A 224 -2.16 -8.07 -5.95
C GLU A 224 -1.88 -7.30 -4.65
N GLY A 225 -0.88 -7.72 -3.87
CA GLY A 225 -0.46 -6.96 -2.71
C GLY A 225 0.24 -5.65 -3.10
N ILE A 226 1.26 -5.77 -3.95
CA ILE A 226 2.04 -4.66 -4.50
C ILE A 226 2.26 -4.94 -5.99
N GLU A 227 1.88 -4.00 -6.86
CA GLU A 227 2.13 -4.04 -8.29
C GLU A 227 2.98 -2.84 -8.73
N GLY A 228 4.01 -3.10 -9.54
CA GLY A 228 4.84 -2.08 -10.18
C GLY A 228 5.58 -2.63 -11.40
N GLN A 229 6.12 -1.76 -12.25
CA GLN A 229 7.12 -2.19 -13.24
C GLN A 229 8.36 -2.77 -12.56
N THR A 230 8.84 -2.08 -11.53
CA THR A 230 9.81 -2.65 -10.59
C THR A 230 9.32 -2.47 -9.17
N VAL A 231 9.62 -3.45 -8.32
CA VAL A 231 9.34 -3.38 -6.88
C VAL A 231 10.66 -3.52 -6.13
N THR A 232 11.09 -2.45 -5.46
CA THR A 232 12.33 -2.41 -4.68
C THR A 232 12.03 -2.31 -3.19
N LEU A 233 12.46 -3.32 -2.44
CA LEU A 233 12.30 -3.45 -1.00
C LEU A 233 13.66 -3.23 -0.31
N ASN A 234 13.92 -2.01 0.12
CA ASN A 234 15.19 -1.64 0.77
C ASN A 234 15.20 -1.92 2.27
N ASN A 235 14.07 -1.66 2.94
CA ASN A 235 13.91 -1.89 4.38
C ASN A 235 12.42 -1.80 4.78
N GLY A 236 12.17 -1.90 6.08
CA GLY A 236 10.83 -1.81 6.67
C GLY A 236 10.30 -3.18 7.08
N LYS A 237 9.01 -3.20 7.39
CA LYS A 237 8.30 -4.43 7.75
C LYS A 237 6.96 -4.45 7.02
N ALA A 238 6.62 -5.53 6.33
CA ALA A 238 5.31 -5.70 5.74
C ALA A 238 4.69 -7.06 6.04
N THR A 239 3.38 -7.07 6.27
CA THR A 239 2.54 -8.26 6.19
C THR A 239 1.56 -8.04 5.04
N ILE A 240 1.66 -8.89 4.02
CA ILE A 240 0.89 -8.77 2.77
C ILE A 240 0.04 -10.02 2.64
N THR A 241 -1.26 -9.83 2.46
CA THR A 241 -2.22 -10.88 2.11
C THR A 241 -2.93 -10.47 0.83
N ALA A 242 -2.77 -11.26 -0.22
CA ALA A 242 -3.27 -10.99 -1.56
C ALA A 242 -4.16 -12.15 -2.05
N LYS A 243 -5.12 -11.83 -2.91
CA LYS A 243 -5.99 -12.82 -3.57
C LYS A 243 -5.53 -13.20 -4.97
N ASP A 244 -4.61 -12.43 -5.51
CA ASP A 244 -3.78 -12.79 -6.64
C ASP A 244 -2.34 -12.87 -6.12
N ASP A 245 -1.40 -12.17 -6.76
CA ASP A 245 0.00 -12.22 -6.38
C ASP A 245 0.34 -11.40 -5.14
N GLY A 246 1.30 -11.90 -4.34
CA GLY A 246 1.80 -11.16 -3.18
C GLY A 246 2.51 -9.86 -3.61
N ILE A 247 3.47 -9.99 -4.52
CA ILE A 247 4.16 -8.88 -5.17
C ILE A 247 4.30 -9.23 -6.65
N ASN A 248 3.82 -8.36 -7.53
CA ASN A 248 3.90 -8.52 -8.98
C ASN A 248 4.76 -7.42 -9.60
N ALA A 249 5.75 -7.81 -10.41
CA ALA A 249 6.49 -6.93 -11.28
C ALA A 249 6.11 -7.15 -12.76
N SER A 250 5.27 -6.26 -13.31
CA SER A 250 4.63 -6.39 -14.62
C SER A 250 4.93 -5.19 -15.54
N ASP A 251 4.98 -5.38 -16.87
CA ASP A 251 5.17 -4.24 -17.77
C ASP A 251 3.83 -3.50 -17.95
N PRO A 252 3.73 -2.22 -17.58
CA PRO A 252 2.50 -1.43 -17.74
C PRO A 252 2.07 -1.22 -19.21
N ASN A 253 2.86 -1.67 -20.19
CA ASN A 253 2.55 -1.64 -21.63
C ASN A 253 2.30 -3.03 -22.24
N THR A 254 2.46 -4.12 -21.49
CA THR A 254 2.15 -5.43 -22.06
C THR A 254 0.65 -5.51 -22.34
N THR A 255 0.32 -5.54 -23.63
CA THR A 255 -1.07 -5.64 -24.06
C THR A 255 -1.53 -7.09 -23.95
N SER A 256 -1.77 -7.58 -22.72
CA SER A 256 -2.40 -8.88 -22.41
C SER A 256 -2.09 -9.97 -23.44
N SER A 257 -0.82 -10.07 -23.82
CA SER A 257 -0.40 -10.93 -24.90
C SER A 257 -0.33 -12.29 -24.24
N MET A 258 -1.44 -13.03 -24.29
CA MET A 258 -1.57 -14.43 -23.86
C MET A 258 -0.65 -15.38 -24.65
N ASP A 259 0.44 -14.86 -25.19
CA ASP A 259 1.47 -15.61 -25.88
C ASP A 259 2.41 -16.18 -24.80
N PRO A 260 2.32 -17.48 -24.50
CA PRO A 260 3.26 -18.12 -23.57
C PRO A 260 4.70 -18.15 -24.10
N MET A 261 4.95 -17.63 -25.31
CA MET A 261 6.27 -17.39 -25.91
C MET A 261 6.66 -15.91 -25.93
N ALA A 262 5.87 -15.00 -25.34
CA ALA A 262 6.31 -13.62 -25.13
C ALA A 262 7.61 -13.66 -24.32
N ASN A 263 8.61 -12.91 -24.77
CA ASN A 263 9.89 -12.86 -24.07
C ASN A 263 9.71 -12.17 -22.72
N ALA A 264 10.45 -12.63 -21.72
CA ALA A 264 10.63 -11.96 -20.44
C ALA A 264 10.77 -10.44 -20.63
N SER A 265 10.01 -9.68 -19.86
CA SER A 265 10.14 -8.24 -19.83
C SER A 265 11.37 -7.87 -19.02
N SER A 266 12.52 -7.73 -19.70
CA SER A 266 13.83 -7.52 -19.06
C SER A 266 13.95 -6.25 -18.18
N ASN A 267 12.96 -5.36 -18.22
CA ASN A 267 12.87 -4.16 -17.39
C ASN A 267 12.00 -4.34 -16.14
N CYS A 268 11.32 -5.49 -15.99
CA CYS A 268 10.58 -5.80 -14.77
C CYS A 268 11.50 -6.45 -13.76
N SER A 269 11.33 -6.12 -12.48
CA SER A 269 12.14 -6.74 -11.42
C SER A 269 11.54 -6.61 -10.03
N ILE A 270 11.68 -7.66 -9.23
CA ILE A 270 11.55 -7.61 -7.78
C ILE A 270 12.94 -7.65 -7.16
N LEU A 271 13.27 -6.65 -6.36
CA LEU A 271 14.56 -6.50 -5.69
C LEU A 271 14.37 -6.40 -4.17
N ILE A 272 14.89 -7.36 -3.41
CA ILE A 272 14.81 -7.38 -1.95
C ILE A 272 16.20 -7.18 -1.36
N ASN A 273 16.50 -5.96 -0.92
CA ASN A 273 17.80 -5.60 -0.33
C ASN A 273 17.85 -5.76 1.19
N GLY A 274 16.69 -5.72 1.86
CA GLY A 274 16.61 -5.77 3.32
C GLY A 274 15.18 -5.60 3.83
N GLY A 275 14.98 -5.69 5.15
CA GLY A 275 13.66 -5.58 5.77
C GLY A 275 13.11 -6.91 6.28
N GLN A 276 11.84 -6.91 6.69
CA GLN A 276 11.11 -8.08 7.19
C GLN A 276 9.75 -8.20 6.52
N TYR A 277 9.58 -9.19 5.64
CA TYR A 277 8.37 -9.35 4.86
C TYR A 277 7.72 -10.71 5.12
N THR A 278 6.41 -10.71 5.29
CA THR A 278 5.60 -11.93 5.33
C THR A 278 4.49 -11.77 4.31
N ILE A 279 4.49 -12.64 3.32
CA ILE A 279 3.66 -12.56 2.13
C ILE A 279 2.80 -13.81 2.09
N THR A 280 1.50 -13.66 1.89
CA THR A 280 0.53 -14.74 1.70
C THR A 280 -0.26 -14.42 0.45
N ALA A 281 -0.26 -15.33 -0.52
CA ALA A 281 -0.88 -15.12 -1.82
C ALA A 281 -1.70 -16.36 -2.23
N ASP A 282 -2.87 -16.11 -2.82
CA ASP A 282 -3.68 -17.16 -3.47
C ASP A 282 -3.23 -17.37 -4.94
N GLY A 283 -2.51 -16.41 -5.53
CA GLY A 283 -1.69 -16.55 -6.73
C GLY A 283 -0.21 -16.73 -6.39
N ASP A 284 0.69 -16.21 -7.23
CA ASP A 284 2.13 -16.32 -6.99
C ASP A 284 2.58 -15.47 -5.79
N GLY A 285 3.53 -15.98 -5.02
CA GLY A 285 4.03 -15.24 -3.86
C GLY A 285 4.82 -13.99 -4.25
N LEU A 286 5.85 -14.20 -5.07
CA LEU A 286 6.64 -13.19 -5.76
C LEU A 286 6.60 -13.53 -7.24
N ASP A 287 5.93 -12.71 -8.05
CA ASP A 287 5.86 -12.86 -9.51
C ASP A 287 6.64 -11.75 -10.19
N SER A 288 7.65 -12.11 -10.98
CA SER A 288 8.30 -11.16 -11.86
C SER A 288 8.28 -11.63 -13.30
N ASN A 289 7.63 -10.83 -14.15
CA ASN A 289 7.80 -10.93 -15.60
C ASN A 289 9.24 -10.58 -16.07
N GLY A 290 10.17 -10.31 -15.15
CA GLY A 290 11.60 -10.12 -15.38
C GLY A 290 12.45 -10.77 -14.28
N SER A 291 13.29 -10.01 -13.56
CA SER A 291 14.21 -10.58 -12.57
C SER A 291 13.67 -10.63 -11.13
N LEU A 292 14.14 -11.62 -10.37
CA LEU A 292 13.86 -11.75 -8.93
C LEU A 292 15.17 -11.88 -8.14
N GLU A 293 15.53 -10.84 -7.40
CA GLU A 293 16.83 -10.76 -6.71
C GLU A 293 16.66 -10.52 -5.20
N VAL A 294 17.34 -11.33 -4.38
CA VAL A 294 17.29 -11.26 -2.92
C VAL A 294 18.71 -11.14 -2.36
N HIS A 295 18.99 -9.98 -1.75
CA HIS A 295 20.31 -9.61 -1.24
C HIS A 295 20.38 -9.45 0.28
N GLY A 296 19.24 -9.46 0.97
CA GLY A 296 19.22 -9.28 2.41
C GLY A 296 17.83 -9.29 3.03
N GLY A 297 17.81 -9.16 4.36
CA GLY A 297 16.57 -9.15 5.13
C GLY A 297 16.01 -10.54 5.41
N THR A 298 14.76 -10.59 5.84
CA THR A 298 14.03 -11.83 6.11
C THR A 298 12.69 -11.79 5.40
N THR A 299 12.49 -12.68 4.44
CA THR A 299 11.27 -12.78 3.66
C THR A 299 10.66 -14.17 3.80
N PHE A 300 9.42 -14.21 4.24
CA PHE A 300 8.60 -15.43 4.24
C PHE A 300 7.50 -15.29 3.20
N VAL A 301 7.43 -16.25 2.29
CA VAL A 301 6.46 -16.27 1.20
C VAL A 301 5.65 -17.56 1.28
N PHE A 302 4.39 -17.40 1.62
CA PHE A 302 3.41 -18.48 1.73
C PHE A 302 2.53 -18.41 0.49
N GLY A 303 2.97 -19.14 -0.55
CA GLY A 303 2.26 -19.25 -1.82
C GLY A 303 0.99 -20.09 -1.72
N PRO A 304 0.42 -20.48 -2.85
CA PRO A 304 -0.96 -20.93 -2.91
C PRO A 304 -1.12 -22.41 -2.54
N GLU A 305 -2.35 -22.77 -2.16
CA GLU A 305 -2.76 -24.15 -1.85
C GLU A 305 -3.08 -24.98 -3.11
N SER A 306 -2.47 -24.63 -4.24
CA SER A 306 -2.66 -25.28 -5.53
C SER A 306 -1.32 -25.36 -6.28
N GLY A 307 -1.12 -26.42 -7.08
CA GLY A 307 0.10 -26.53 -7.90
C GLY A 307 0.06 -25.66 -9.15
N GLY A 308 -0.89 -24.73 -9.20
CA GLY A 308 -1.14 -23.92 -10.37
C GLY A 308 -0.24 -22.67 -10.48
N ASP A 309 0.33 -22.30 -9.35
CA ASP A 309 1.18 -21.15 -9.13
C ASP A 309 2.15 -21.59 -8.01
N PHE A 310 3.09 -20.76 -7.61
CA PHE A 310 4.04 -21.06 -6.55
C PHE A 310 4.45 -19.82 -5.74
N ALA A 311 5.22 -20.02 -4.67
CA ALA A 311 5.74 -18.88 -3.90
C ALA A 311 6.70 -17.98 -4.69
N LEU A 312 7.28 -18.47 -5.79
CA LEU A 312 8.28 -17.78 -6.61
C LEU A 312 7.99 -18.09 -8.08
N ASP A 313 7.68 -17.08 -8.89
CA ASP A 313 7.67 -17.13 -10.37
C ASP A 313 8.55 -15.98 -10.90
N PHE A 314 9.35 -16.28 -11.92
CA PHE A 314 10.14 -15.29 -12.62
C PHE A 314 10.49 -15.71 -14.05
N ASP A 315 10.53 -14.76 -14.96
CA ASP A 315 10.88 -15.03 -16.37
C ASP A 315 12.36 -14.78 -16.71
N GLY A 316 13.07 -14.07 -15.84
CA GLY A 316 14.41 -13.55 -16.06
C GLY A 316 15.48 -14.16 -15.16
N ASN A 317 16.46 -13.33 -14.80
CA ASN A 317 17.51 -13.73 -13.87
C ASN A 317 16.95 -13.80 -12.45
N ALA A 318 17.27 -14.86 -11.71
CA ALA A 318 16.90 -14.96 -10.30
C ALA A 318 18.06 -15.39 -9.42
N VAL A 319 18.37 -14.57 -8.42
CA VAL A 319 19.58 -14.70 -7.60
C VAL A 319 19.25 -14.49 -6.13
N PHE A 320 19.81 -15.36 -5.30
CA PHE A 320 19.91 -15.18 -3.86
C PHE A 320 21.39 -15.04 -3.49
N ASP A 321 21.77 -13.93 -2.87
CA ASP A 321 23.15 -13.72 -2.38
C ASP A 321 23.25 -13.19 -0.93
N GLY A 322 22.12 -13.01 -0.22
CA GLY A 322 22.12 -12.63 1.19
C GLY A 322 20.76 -12.68 1.88
N GLY A 323 20.76 -12.67 3.22
CA GLY A 323 19.55 -12.69 4.06
C GLY A 323 18.94 -14.08 4.30
N THR A 324 17.61 -14.12 4.46
CA THR A 324 16.81 -15.33 4.65
C THR A 324 15.56 -15.26 3.76
N LEU A 325 15.32 -16.32 2.97
CA LEU A 325 14.10 -16.50 2.18
C LEU A 325 13.50 -17.88 2.48
N VAL A 326 12.26 -17.91 2.96
CA VAL A 326 11.46 -19.14 3.06
C VAL A 326 10.29 -19.03 2.10
N ALA A 327 10.16 -19.99 1.20
CA ALA A 327 9.09 -20.07 0.21
C ALA A 327 8.35 -21.41 0.35
N THR A 328 7.04 -21.38 0.54
CA THR A 328 6.21 -22.58 0.65
C THR A 328 5.05 -22.54 -0.34
N GLY A 329 4.66 -23.70 -0.88
CA GLY A 329 3.52 -23.83 -1.77
C GLY A 329 3.28 -25.28 -2.16
N TYR A 330 2.45 -25.49 -3.18
CA TYR A 330 2.21 -26.83 -3.74
C TYR A 330 3.09 -27.12 -4.96
N SER A 331 3.49 -28.38 -5.07
CA SER A 331 4.37 -28.88 -6.11
C SER A 331 3.65 -28.93 -7.46
N GLY A 332 3.94 -27.95 -8.31
CA GLY A 332 3.47 -27.95 -9.70
C GLY A 332 4.32 -27.05 -10.59
N MET A 333 4.60 -25.82 -10.13
CA MET A 333 5.48 -24.86 -10.81
C MET A 333 6.63 -24.40 -9.93
N VAL A 334 7.35 -25.37 -9.33
CA VAL A 334 8.42 -25.02 -8.39
C VAL A 334 9.63 -24.45 -9.13
N GLU A 335 9.96 -23.21 -8.78
CA GLU A 335 11.16 -22.50 -9.25
C GLU A 335 12.13 -22.20 -8.09
N THR A 336 13.40 -22.04 -8.41
CA THR A 336 14.48 -21.80 -7.44
C THR A 336 15.46 -20.76 -7.94
N LEU A 337 15.94 -19.90 -7.04
CA LEU A 337 16.94 -18.87 -7.30
C LEU A 337 18.33 -19.51 -7.44
N GLN A 338 19.18 -18.87 -8.23
CA GLN A 338 20.60 -19.20 -8.27
C GLN A 338 21.27 -18.72 -6.98
N SER A 339 22.16 -19.55 -6.41
CA SER A 339 22.89 -19.23 -5.19
C SER A 339 24.23 -19.96 -5.17
N ASP A 340 25.28 -19.26 -4.73
CA ASP A 340 26.59 -19.83 -4.43
C ASP A 340 26.61 -20.55 -3.05
N LEU A 341 25.61 -20.29 -2.20
CA LEU A 341 25.42 -20.94 -0.92
C LEU A 341 24.56 -22.20 -1.06
N PRO A 342 24.73 -23.19 -0.17
CA PRO A 342 23.81 -24.31 -0.11
C PRO A 342 22.42 -23.83 0.34
N TYR A 343 21.39 -24.39 -0.28
CA TYR A 343 19.99 -24.13 0.06
C TYR A 343 19.18 -25.41 0.03
N LEU A 344 17.96 -25.34 0.57
CA LEU A 344 17.06 -26.47 0.71
C LEU A 344 15.87 -26.32 -0.23
N ALA A 345 15.48 -27.40 -0.90
CA ALA A 345 14.23 -27.53 -1.64
C ALA A 345 13.64 -28.93 -1.38
N LEU A 346 12.65 -29.01 -0.49
CA LEU A 346 12.04 -30.27 -0.07
C LEU A 346 10.57 -30.33 -0.45
N GLN A 347 10.20 -31.40 -1.13
CA GLN A 347 8.82 -31.84 -1.25
C GLN A 347 8.54 -32.82 -0.10
N THR A 348 7.45 -32.57 0.62
CA THR A 348 7.08 -33.17 1.90
C THR A 348 5.62 -33.61 1.87
N SER A 349 5.30 -34.66 2.63
CA SER A 349 3.91 -35.06 2.92
C SER A 349 3.39 -34.46 4.23
N LYS A 350 4.20 -33.63 4.90
CA LYS A 350 3.89 -32.94 6.14
C LYS A 350 3.75 -31.45 5.88
N ASP A 351 2.62 -30.93 6.34
CA ASP A 351 2.28 -29.52 6.43
C ASP A 351 2.35 -29.07 7.90
N GLY A 352 2.47 -27.77 8.15
CA GLY A 352 2.48 -27.13 9.47
C GLY A 352 3.71 -26.26 9.73
N PRO A 353 4.01 -25.96 11.01
CA PRO A 353 5.13 -25.10 11.38
C PRO A 353 6.47 -25.63 10.87
N ILE A 354 7.30 -24.71 10.39
CA ILE A 354 8.67 -24.97 9.96
C ILE A 354 9.61 -24.56 11.10
N GLU A 355 10.49 -25.47 11.46
CA GLU A 355 11.64 -25.22 12.34
C GLU A 355 12.85 -25.85 11.64
N LEU A 356 13.79 -25.03 11.19
CA LEU A 356 15.06 -25.49 10.64
C LEU A 356 16.10 -25.42 11.74
N LYS A 357 16.63 -26.58 12.13
CA LYS A 357 17.82 -26.66 12.97
C LYS A 357 19.04 -26.88 12.12
N VAL A 358 20.13 -26.20 12.48
CA VAL A 358 21.46 -26.37 11.92
C VAL A 358 22.41 -26.72 13.06
N ASN A 359 23.11 -27.86 12.96
CA ASN A 359 24.04 -28.36 13.97
C ASN A 359 23.41 -28.39 15.38
N ASN A 360 22.17 -28.90 15.49
CA ASN A 360 21.33 -28.96 16.70
C ASN A 360 20.85 -27.63 17.29
N SER A 361 21.05 -26.51 16.60
CA SER A 361 20.54 -25.18 17.01
C SER A 361 19.47 -24.70 16.06
N VAL A 362 18.36 -24.15 16.56
CA VAL A 362 17.32 -23.55 15.70
C VAL A 362 17.90 -22.33 15.01
N LEU A 363 17.92 -22.36 13.67
CA LEU A 363 18.33 -21.23 12.83
C LEU A 363 17.13 -20.32 12.56
N LEU A 364 16.02 -20.90 12.11
CA LEU A 364 14.79 -20.15 11.83
C LEU A 364 13.55 -20.98 12.18
N SER A 365 12.45 -20.28 12.47
CA SER A 365 11.13 -20.88 12.57
C SER A 365 10.08 -19.93 12.01
N CYS A 366 9.11 -20.51 11.28
CA CYS A 366 7.95 -19.79 10.77
C CYS A 366 6.73 -20.72 10.75
N THR A 367 5.54 -20.12 10.77
CA THR A 367 4.27 -20.84 10.60
C THR A 367 3.63 -20.35 9.32
N PRO A 368 3.72 -21.12 8.21
CA PRO A 368 2.97 -20.83 6.99
C PRO A 368 1.47 -20.68 7.29
N THR A 369 0.87 -19.69 6.63
CA THR A 369 -0.57 -19.39 6.72
C THR A 369 -1.40 -20.22 5.75
N HIS A 370 -0.78 -20.68 4.67
CA HIS A 370 -1.32 -21.65 3.72
C HIS A 370 -0.70 -23.03 3.95
N SER A 371 -1.50 -24.07 3.68
CA SER A 371 -0.98 -25.43 3.56
C SER A 371 0.04 -25.53 2.42
N TYR A 372 0.99 -26.44 2.56
CA TYR A 372 2.02 -26.68 1.54
C TYR A 372 2.43 -28.14 1.47
N ASP A 373 2.97 -28.54 0.32
CA ASP A 373 3.69 -29.81 0.15
C ASP A 373 5.16 -29.59 -0.24
N THR A 374 5.57 -28.33 -0.43
CA THR A 374 6.90 -27.94 -0.85
C THR A 374 7.40 -26.78 -0.02
N VAL A 375 8.66 -26.87 0.43
CA VAL A 375 9.37 -25.81 1.14
C VAL A 375 10.74 -25.59 0.51
N ILE A 376 11.06 -24.32 0.25
CA ILE A 376 12.37 -23.87 -0.19
C ILE A 376 12.92 -22.91 0.86
N ILE A 377 14.17 -23.10 1.26
CA ILE A 377 14.83 -22.26 2.25
C ILE A 377 16.21 -21.86 1.74
N TYR A 378 16.42 -20.56 1.62
CA TYR A 378 17.72 -19.93 1.51
C TYR A 378 18.02 -19.18 2.81
N ASP A 379 19.25 -19.28 3.29
CA ASP A 379 19.74 -18.47 4.40
C ASP A 379 21.25 -18.28 4.26
N GLU A 380 21.71 -17.05 4.44
CA GLU A 380 23.12 -16.67 4.28
C GLU A 380 24.06 -17.41 5.25
N ASN A 381 23.53 -18.00 6.31
CA ASN A 381 24.31 -18.72 7.31
C ASN A 381 24.50 -20.21 7.00
N LEU A 382 23.82 -20.76 5.97
CA LEU A 382 23.97 -22.16 5.58
C LEU A 382 25.31 -22.42 4.90
N LYS A 383 25.95 -23.53 5.26
CA LYS A 383 27.29 -23.91 4.77
C LYS A 383 27.35 -25.38 4.40
N GLU A 384 28.23 -25.70 3.45
CA GLU A 384 28.54 -27.09 3.12
C GLU A 384 29.04 -27.82 4.37
N GLY A 385 28.51 -29.03 4.60
CA GLY A 385 28.82 -29.84 5.76
C GLY A 385 27.94 -29.59 6.99
N ASP A 386 27.07 -28.57 6.97
CA ASP A 386 26.09 -28.38 8.05
C ASP A 386 25.13 -29.57 8.14
N GLU A 387 24.89 -30.05 9.36
CA GLU A 387 23.86 -31.06 9.65
C GLU A 387 22.53 -30.34 9.93
N ILE A 388 21.51 -30.60 9.12
CA ILE A 388 20.20 -29.95 9.28
C ILE A 388 19.11 -30.93 9.70
N GLU A 389 18.15 -30.44 10.47
CA GLU A 389 16.90 -31.13 10.81
C GLU A 389 15.71 -30.21 10.49
N ILE A 390 14.78 -30.70 9.68
CA ILE A 390 13.58 -29.97 9.26
C ILE A 390 12.48 -30.95 8.89
N LEU A 391 11.25 -30.73 9.36
CA LEU A 391 10.09 -31.59 9.08
C LEU A 391 10.32 -33.09 9.38
N ASN A 392 11.22 -33.39 10.32
CA ASN A 392 11.74 -34.71 10.69
C ASN A 392 12.61 -35.40 9.62
N GLU A 393 13.04 -34.67 8.60
CA GLU A 393 14.14 -35.06 7.73
C GLU A 393 15.45 -34.60 8.36
N GLN A 394 16.51 -35.39 8.15
CA GLN A 394 17.88 -35.03 8.52
C GLN A 394 18.80 -35.22 7.31
N LEU A 395 19.60 -34.22 6.99
CA LEU A 395 20.60 -34.30 5.92
C LEU A 395 21.83 -33.46 6.24
N THR A 396 22.94 -33.77 5.57
CA THR A 396 24.15 -32.94 5.57
C THR A 396 24.16 -32.11 4.29
N LEU A 397 24.31 -30.80 4.40
CA LEU A 397 24.31 -29.91 3.24
C LEU A 397 25.54 -30.12 2.36
N SER A 398 25.31 -30.10 1.05
CA SER A 398 26.31 -30.06 -0.02
C SER A 398 26.13 -28.78 -0.84
N SER A 399 27.10 -28.46 -1.71
CA SER A 399 27.05 -27.26 -2.57
C SER A 399 25.74 -27.17 -3.37
N GLY A 400 25.12 -25.99 -3.43
CA GLY A 400 23.91 -25.74 -4.21
C GLY A 400 22.63 -26.33 -3.60
N MET A 401 21.73 -26.84 -4.44
CA MET A 401 20.43 -27.36 -4.02
C MET A 401 20.56 -28.67 -3.25
N ASN A 402 19.91 -28.75 -2.09
CA ASN A 402 19.75 -29.98 -1.32
C ASN A 402 18.26 -30.31 -1.20
N GLY A 403 17.91 -31.59 -1.36
CA GLY A 403 16.53 -32.06 -1.22
C GLY A 403 16.06 -32.93 -2.40
N ASN A 404 14.75 -33.02 -2.57
CA ASN A 404 14.08 -33.97 -3.48
C ASN A 404 13.09 -33.29 -4.45
N VAL A 405 13.03 -31.96 -4.47
CA VAL A 405 12.21 -31.22 -5.44
C VAL A 405 12.78 -31.40 -6.84
N SER A 406 11.90 -31.74 -7.80
CA SER A 406 12.19 -31.56 -9.22
C SER A 406 11.78 -30.13 -9.61
N THR A 407 12.75 -29.27 -9.91
CA THR A 407 12.45 -27.94 -10.40
C THR A 407 12.17 -27.96 -11.89
N MET A 408 11.37 -27.00 -12.36
CA MET A 408 11.39 -26.66 -13.78
C MET A 408 12.70 -25.94 -14.08
N GLN A 409 13.78 -26.72 -14.27
CA GLN A 409 15.06 -26.17 -14.70
C GLN A 409 14.88 -25.59 -16.12
N GLN A 410 14.85 -24.27 -16.29
CA GLN A 410 14.91 -23.64 -17.62
C GLN A 410 16.34 -23.18 -17.93
N PRO A 411 17.11 -23.92 -18.75
CA PRO A 411 18.18 -23.34 -19.53
C PRO A 411 17.58 -22.89 -20.87
N PHE A 412 17.20 -21.62 -21.00
CA PHE A 412 16.81 -20.95 -22.24
C PHE A 412 15.68 -21.63 -23.06
N GLY A 413 14.48 -21.08 -22.95
CA GLY A 413 13.37 -21.31 -23.89
C GLY A 413 12.30 -22.23 -23.32
N ASN A 414 11.20 -21.61 -22.87
CA ASN A 414 9.99 -22.30 -22.43
C ASN A 414 9.59 -23.42 -23.41
N PRO A 415 9.34 -24.66 -22.95
CA PRO A 415 8.52 -25.58 -23.72
C PRO A 415 7.06 -25.08 -23.74
N PRO A 416 6.27 -25.44 -24.77
CA PRO A 416 4.89 -24.99 -24.88
C PRO A 416 4.07 -25.51 -23.68
N ARG A 417 3.58 -24.60 -22.84
CA ARG A 417 2.64 -24.91 -21.76
C ARG A 417 1.26 -25.19 -22.39
N ASN A 418 0.67 -26.36 -22.09
CA ASN A 418 -0.63 -26.82 -22.60
C ASN A 418 -1.77 -25.96 -22.02
N ASP A 419 -2.34 -25.06 -22.83
CA ASP A 419 -3.73 -24.60 -22.99
C ASP A 419 -4.83 -24.63 -21.87
N ASP A 420 -4.59 -25.12 -20.66
CA ASP A 420 -5.58 -25.13 -19.54
C ASP A 420 -5.23 -24.17 -18.38
N TRP A 421 -4.33 -23.21 -18.61
CA TRP A 421 -3.79 -22.32 -17.58
C TRP A 421 -4.33 -20.91 -17.72
N PHE A 422 -4.79 -20.32 -16.61
CA PHE A 422 -5.22 -18.92 -16.59
C PHE A 422 -4.06 -18.04 -17.07
N PRO A 423 -4.34 -17.05 -17.93
CA PRO A 423 -3.30 -16.21 -18.47
C PRO A 423 -2.77 -15.21 -17.43
N ARG A 424 -1.44 -15.10 -17.36
CA ARG A 424 -0.70 -14.02 -16.69
C ARG A 424 -1.29 -12.66 -17.08
N ARG A 425 -1.60 -11.82 -16.09
CA ARG A 425 -2.07 -10.46 -16.30
C ARG A 425 -0.93 -9.46 -16.24
#